data_AF-A0A1I2DCH3-F1
#
_entry.id   AF-A0A1I2DCH3-F1
#
_cell.length_a   1.000
_cell.length_b   1.000
_cell.length_c   1.000
_cell.angle_alpha   90.00
_cell.angle_beta   90.00
_cell.angle_gamma   90.00
#
_symmetry.space_group_name_H-M   'P 1'
#
loop_
_entity.id
_entity.type
_entity.pdbx_description
1 polymer ?
#
loop_
_entity_poly.entity_id
_entity_poly.type
_entity_poly.pdbx_seq_one_letter_code
_entity_poly.pdbx_strand_id
1 'polypeptide(L)'
;MSEKRGLQEIIKWEKRYQAFGLEKLCAWDFAHDNGQNPAATGVARKYADHFEELRQDGTGLSIFGGAGAGKSYLAAEIVSDLTDRGYHCLFTNMNTVMIELNTMAFEGRRDFLAQICDKDLLVLDDLGSEPETSYCNQIFIQIVNTCLTRNVPLLFTSAFHEDILTKEGSNAKRAMAVTRLLKRNISYTVLMPGERRNTNLEQKRKAEAMVKGGSAGRQETMEGFEGSEAACGETAVTECLPQTVQPSLLQTLQQSLPQTVQQRLPLK
;
A
#
# COMPACT_ATOMS: atom_id res chain seq x y z
N MET A 1 -12.25 11.01 36.78
CA MET A 1 -11.07 10.78 35.91
C MET A 1 -11.25 9.60 34.97
N SER A 2 -11.81 8.46 35.41
CA SER A 2 -12.09 7.29 34.56
C SER A 2 -13.02 7.59 33.36
N GLU A 3 -14.12 8.31 33.60
CA GLU A 3 -15.14 8.64 32.57
C GLU A 3 -14.62 9.55 31.46
N LYS A 4 -13.77 10.54 31.80
CA LYS A 4 -13.11 11.41 30.81
C LYS A 4 -12.14 10.64 29.92
N ARG A 5 -11.50 9.58 30.44
CA ARG A 5 -10.59 8.73 29.67
C ARG A 5 -11.36 7.88 28.66
N GLY A 6 -12.55 7.37 29.04
CA GLY A 6 -13.43 6.64 28.13
C GLY A 6 -13.95 7.49 26.96
N LEU A 7 -14.38 8.73 27.22
CA LEU A 7 -14.86 9.65 26.18
C LEU A 7 -13.78 9.99 25.15
N GLN A 8 -12.52 10.17 25.58
CA GLN A 8 -11.42 10.47 24.66
C GLN A 8 -11.13 9.29 23.72
N GLU A 9 -11.15 8.06 24.24
CA GLU A 9 -10.97 6.86 23.40
C GLU A 9 -12.13 6.68 22.41
N ILE A 10 -13.37 6.99 22.80
CA ILE A 10 -14.52 6.95 21.88
C ILE A 10 -14.36 7.99 20.77
N ILE A 11 -14.01 9.24 21.11
CA ILE A 11 -13.78 10.30 20.11
C ILE A 11 -12.65 9.92 19.15
N LYS A 12 -11.55 9.38 19.70
CA LYS A 12 -10.41 8.90 18.93
C LYS A 12 -10.84 7.81 17.95
N TRP A 13 -11.60 6.83 18.43
CA TRP A 13 -12.13 5.75 17.61
C TRP A 13 -13.03 6.25 16.49
N GLU A 14 -13.98 7.13 16.78
CA GLU A 14 -14.87 7.74 15.78
C GLU A 14 -14.10 8.48 14.70
N LYS A 15 -13.07 9.26 15.07
CA LYS A 15 -12.21 9.93 14.09
C LYS A 15 -11.47 8.94 13.19
N ARG A 16 -10.90 7.89 13.77
CA ARG A 16 -10.26 6.82 12.97
C ARG A 16 -11.28 6.14 12.06
N TYR A 17 -12.48 5.86 12.54
CA TYR A 17 -13.55 5.27 11.72
C TYR A 17 -13.93 6.16 10.55
N GLN A 18 -14.00 7.47 10.72
CA GLN A 18 -14.21 8.42 9.62
C GLN A 18 -13.07 8.43 8.60
N ALA A 19 -11.83 8.20 9.04
CA ALA A 19 -10.68 8.11 8.16
C ALA A 19 -10.63 6.80 7.36
N PHE A 20 -11.02 5.67 7.97
CA PHE A 20 -10.88 4.34 7.38
C PHE A 20 -12.15 3.76 6.74
N GLY A 21 -13.33 4.11 7.25
CA GLY A 21 -14.61 3.47 6.91
C GLY A 21 -14.71 1.99 7.33
N LEU A 22 -13.72 1.45 8.05
CA LEU A 22 -13.63 0.05 8.44
C LEU A 22 -13.12 -0.09 9.88
N GLU A 23 -13.89 -0.77 10.72
CA GLU A 23 -13.61 -0.97 12.14
C GLU A 23 -12.25 -1.66 12.37
N LYS A 24 -11.95 -2.68 11.57
CA LYS A 24 -10.69 -3.45 11.67
C LYS A 24 -9.44 -2.58 11.53
N LEU A 25 -9.48 -1.54 10.70
CA LEU A 25 -8.34 -0.66 10.47
C LEU A 25 -8.13 0.34 11.61
N CYS A 26 -9.18 0.64 12.39
CA CYS A 26 -9.12 1.58 13.51
C CYS A 26 -8.18 1.11 14.63
N ALA A 27 -7.92 -0.19 14.71
CA ALA A 27 -6.99 -0.79 15.66
C ALA A 27 -5.54 -0.88 15.14
N TRP A 28 -5.28 -0.53 13.88
CA TRP A 28 -3.94 -0.60 13.30
C TRP A 28 -3.18 0.68 13.62
N ASP A 29 -2.27 0.60 14.58
CA ASP A 29 -1.42 1.71 14.98
C ASP A 29 -0.04 1.22 15.44
N PHE A 30 0.87 2.18 15.59
CA PHE A 30 2.25 1.94 15.99
C PHE A 30 2.41 1.24 17.35
N ALA A 31 1.41 1.31 18.24
CA ALA A 31 1.48 0.68 19.55
C ALA A 31 1.19 -0.83 19.47
N HIS A 32 0.44 -1.25 18.46
CA HIS A 32 0.07 -2.65 18.22
C HIS A 32 0.88 -3.30 17.08
N ASP A 33 1.90 -2.63 16.55
CA ASP A 33 2.83 -3.24 15.61
C ASP A 33 3.50 -4.47 16.23
N ASN A 34 3.58 -5.55 15.46
CA ASN A 34 4.20 -6.79 15.91
C ASN A 34 5.74 -6.77 15.80
N GLY A 35 6.32 -5.66 15.35
CA GLY A 35 7.77 -5.45 15.30
C GLY A 35 8.49 -6.33 14.29
N GLN A 36 7.78 -7.02 13.38
CA GLN A 36 8.41 -7.91 12.40
C GLN A 36 9.16 -7.15 11.30
N ASN A 37 8.89 -5.85 11.11
CA ASN A 37 9.63 -5.01 10.18
C ASN A 37 9.97 -3.64 10.78
N PRO A 38 10.90 -3.58 11.74
CA PRO A 38 11.20 -2.35 12.48
C PRO A 38 11.77 -1.25 11.58
N ALA A 39 12.44 -1.61 10.49
CA ALA A 39 12.94 -0.64 9.51
C ALA A 39 11.77 0.05 8.79
N ALA A 40 10.77 -0.71 8.35
CA ALA A 40 9.59 -0.14 7.70
C ALA A 40 8.74 0.69 8.67
N THR A 41 8.50 0.18 9.88
CA THR A 41 7.81 0.92 10.96
C THR A 41 8.57 2.22 11.29
N GLY A 42 9.91 2.19 11.28
CA GLY A 42 10.75 3.36 11.49
C GLY A 42 10.60 4.43 10.40
N VAL A 43 10.44 4.04 9.13
CA VAL A 43 10.16 4.98 8.03
C VAL A 43 8.76 5.58 8.18
N ALA A 44 7.76 4.75 8.45
CA ALA A 44 6.39 5.20 8.67
C ALA A 44 6.29 6.21 9.83
N ARG A 45 6.97 5.93 10.95
CA ARG A 45 7.05 6.83 12.09
C ARG A 45 7.71 8.16 11.74
N LYS A 46 8.85 8.13 11.05
CA LYS A 46 9.53 9.37 10.61
C LYS A 46 8.65 10.21 9.68
N TYR A 47 7.93 9.57 8.76
CA TYR A 47 6.98 10.29 7.90
C TYR A 47 5.89 10.97 8.74
N ALA A 48 5.30 10.27 9.71
CA ALA A 48 4.29 10.83 10.61
C ALA A 48 4.86 11.96 11.49
N ASP A 49 6.04 11.77 12.08
CA ASP A 49 6.72 12.76 12.93
C ASP A 49 6.96 14.09 12.19
N HIS A 50 7.42 14.01 10.93
CA HIS A 50 7.70 15.16 10.06
C HIS A 50 6.51 15.61 9.19
N PHE A 51 5.30 15.06 9.42
CA PHE A 51 4.18 15.24 8.51
C PHE A 51 3.75 16.69 8.30
N GLU A 52 3.86 17.56 9.30
CA GLU A 52 3.47 18.97 9.15
C GLU A 52 4.29 19.67 8.06
N GLU A 53 5.60 19.47 8.05
CA GLU A 53 6.50 20.04 7.03
C GLU A 53 6.24 19.37 5.66
N LEU A 54 6.12 18.04 5.65
CA LEU A 54 5.85 17.28 4.43
C LEU A 54 4.51 17.66 3.80
N ARG A 55 3.48 17.96 4.61
CA ARG A 55 2.16 18.43 4.15
C ARG A 55 2.23 19.82 3.54
N GLN A 56 3.04 20.73 4.10
CA GLN A 56 3.24 22.06 3.52
C GLN A 56 3.90 21.99 2.13
N ASP A 57 4.82 21.04 1.93
CA ASP A 57 5.41 20.75 0.62
C ASP A 57 4.52 19.80 -0.24
N GLY A 58 3.47 19.26 0.36
CA GLY A 58 2.60 18.18 -0.13
C GLY A 58 3.35 16.92 -0.56
N THR A 59 4.47 16.62 0.07
CA THR A 59 5.27 15.40 -0.13
C THR A 59 4.51 14.18 0.38
N GLY A 60 4.13 13.28 -0.53
CA GLY A 60 3.51 12.00 -0.19
C GLY A 60 4.52 10.87 0.06
N LEU A 61 4.02 9.64 0.15
CA LEU A 61 4.82 8.44 0.40
C LEU A 61 4.34 7.29 -0.51
N SER A 62 5.27 6.62 -1.18
CA SER A 62 5.00 5.47 -2.03
C SER A 62 5.56 4.22 -1.35
N ILE A 63 4.69 3.30 -0.94
CA ILE A 63 5.08 2.07 -0.24
C ILE A 63 4.96 0.88 -1.18
N PHE A 64 6.09 0.31 -1.56
CA PHE A 64 6.18 -0.86 -2.44
C PHE A 64 6.49 -2.13 -1.66
N GLY A 65 6.28 -3.30 -2.26
CA GLY A 65 6.68 -4.59 -1.69
C GLY A 65 5.69 -5.71 -1.98
N GLY A 66 6.09 -6.96 -1.73
CA GLY A 66 5.27 -8.14 -2.05
C GLY A 66 3.90 -8.18 -1.35
N ALA A 67 2.98 -8.99 -1.86
CA ALA A 67 1.71 -9.28 -1.22
C ALA A 67 1.94 -9.85 0.20
N GLY A 68 1.22 -9.34 1.21
CA GLY A 68 1.40 -9.75 2.61
C GLY A 68 2.59 -9.11 3.35
N ALA A 69 3.34 -8.20 2.73
CA ALA A 69 4.47 -7.51 3.36
C ALA A 69 4.07 -6.53 4.48
N GLY A 70 2.78 -6.22 4.64
CA GLY A 70 2.29 -5.27 5.64
C GLY A 70 2.23 -3.81 5.17
N LYS A 71 2.23 -3.55 3.86
CA LYS A 71 2.19 -2.19 3.31
C LYS A 71 0.94 -1.41 3.75
N SER A 72 -0.24 -2.01 3.62
CA SER A 72 -1.51 -1.42 4.05
C SER A 72 -1.54 -1.19 5.57
N TYR A 73 -0.88 -2.06 6.34
CA TYR A 73 -0.73 -1.89 7.79
C TYR A 73 0.11 -0.64 8.09
N LEU A 74 1.30 -0.52 7.49
CA LEU A 74 2.17 0.66 7.66
C LEU A 74 1.45 1.97 7.27
N ALA A 75 0.70 1.95 6.17
CA ALA A 75 -0.09 3.10 5.75
C ALA A 75 -1.21 3.43 6.77
N ALA A 76 -1.87 2.42 7.33
CA ALA A 76 -2.87 2.61 8.37
C ALA A 76 -2.27 3.13 9.68
N GLU A 77 -1.06 2.70 10.06
CA GLU A 77 -0.39 3.22 11.26
C GLU A 77 -0.14 4.73 11.16
N ILE A 78 0.31 5.19 9.98
CA ILE A 78 0.48 6.63 9.70
C ILE A 78 -0.87 7.35 9.82
N VAL A 79 -1.91 6.83 9.18
CA VAL A 79 -3.25 7.46 9.23
C VAL A 79 -3.79 7.51 10.65
N SER A 80 -3.64 6.45 11.44
CA SER A 80 -4.05 6.39 12.83
C SER A 80 -3.33 7.45 13.67
N ASP A 81 -2.00 7.55 13.57
CA ASP A 81 -1.20 8.55 14.29
C ASP A 81 -1.60 9.98 13.93
N LEU A 82 -1.73 10.27 12.64
CA LEU A 82 -2.09 11.60 12.16
C LEU A 82 -3.53 11.99 12.54
N THR A 83 -4.46 11.03 12.46
CA THR A 83 -5.86 11.25 12.87
C THR A 83 -5.96 11.53 14.37
N ASP A 84 -5.18 10.81 15.19
CA ASP A 84 -5.11 11.05 16.64
C ASP A 84 -4.55 12.44 16.96
N ARG A 85 -3.62 12.93 16.14
CA ARG A 85 -3.05 14.29 16.20
C ARG A 85 -3.98 15.37 15.64
N GLY A 86 -5.13 14.98 15.08
CA GLY A 86 -6.18 15.89 14.62
C GLY A 86 -6.14 16.24 13.14
N TYR A 87 -5.29 15.58 12.33
CA TYR A 87 -5.31 15.74 10.88
C TYR A 87 -6.50 15.01 10.26
N HIS A 88 -7.10 15.60 9.24
CA HIS A 88 -8.18 15.02 8.46
C HIS A 88 -7.61 14.09 7.39
N CYS A 89 -7.43 12.82 7.71
CA CYS A 89 -6.95 11.81 6.77
C CYS A 89 -8.11 11.06 6.08
N LEU A 90 -7.83 10.45 4.93
CA LEU A 90 -8.70 9.46 4.30
C LEU A 90 -7.87 8.27 3.83
N PHE A 91 -8.26 7.07 4.25
CA PHE A 91 -7.73 5.81 3.77
C PHE A 91 -8.78 5.09 2.91
N THR A 92 -8.45 4.88 1.65
CA THR A 92 -9.34 4.21 0.69
C THR A 92 -8.54 3.47 -0.37
N ASN A 93 -9.22 2.85 -1.33
CA ASN A 93 -8.60 2.28 -2.52
C ASN A 93 -9.45 2.64 -3.76
N MET A 94 -8.90 2.42 -4.94
CA MET A 94 -9.58 2.75 -6.20
C MET A 94 -10.90 1.97 -6.37
N ASN A 95 -10.98 0.71 -5.92
CA ASN A 95 -12.22 -0.06 -6.03
C ASN A 95 -13.36 0.55 -5.20
N THR A 96 -13.09 0.94 -3.95
CA THR A 96 -14.03 1.62 -3.07
C THR A 96 -14.48 2.97 -3.66
N VAL A 97 -13.52 3.78 -4.15
CA VAL A 97 -13.84 5.05 -4.81
C VAL A 97 -14.76 4.84 -6.01
N MET A 98 -14.49 3.82 -6.83
CA MET A 98 -15.30 3.52 -8.02
C MET A 98 -16.70 3.03 -7.65
N ILE A 99 -16.83 2.20 -6.61
CA ILE A 99 -18.14 1.77 -6.10
C ILE A 99 -18.97 2.98 -5.68
N GLU A 100 -18.42 3.88 -4.87
CA GLU A 100 -19.13 5.08 -4.42
C GLU A 100 -19.51 6.02 -5.57
N LEU A 101 -18.63 6.21 -6.55
CA LEU A 101 -18.96 7.02 -7.72
C LEU A 101 -20.12 6.43 -8.55
N ASN A 102 -20.23 5.11 -8.60
CA ASN A 102 -21.26 4.42 -9.37
C ASN A 102 -22.63 4.43 -8.67
N THR A 103 -22.67 4.52 -7.33
CA THR A 103 -23.91 4.64 -6.56
C THR A 103 -24.45 6.08 -6.55
N MET A 104 -23.60 7.07 -6.86
CA MET A 104 -23.94 8.50 -6.83
C MET A 104 -24.55 9.04 -8.14
N ALA A 105 -25.49 9.98 -7.97
CA ALA A 105 -25.96 10.85 -9.04
C ALA A 105 -24.82 11.72 -9.59
N PHE A 106 -24.94 12.16 -10.86
CA PHE A 106 -23.87 12.86 -11.58
C PHE A 106 -23.32 14.09 -10.83
N GLU A 107 -24.20 14.92 -10.26
CA GLU A 107 -23.83 16.12 -9.51
C GLU A 107 -23.01 15.78 -8.25
N GLY A 108 -23.40 14.73 -7.52
CA GLY A 108 -22.71 14.30 -6.30
C GLY A 108 -21.31 13.74 -6.53
N ARG A 109 -21.01 13.21 -7.72
CA ARG A 109 -19.68 12.66 -8.06
C ARG A 109 -18.59 13.72 -8.00
N ARG A 110 -18.87 14.92 -8.50
CA ARG A 110 -17.89 16.02 -8.52
C ARG A 110 -17.56 16.48 -7.11
N ASP A 111 -18.58 16.60 -6.27
CA ASP A 111 -18.42 17.06 -4.89
C ASP A 111 -17.70 16.00 -4.05
N PHE A 112 -18.00 14.71 -4.26
CA PHE A 112 -17.26 13.61 -3.65
C PHE A 112 -15.76 13.64 -4.00
N LEU A 113 -15.42 13.78 -5.28
CA LEU A 113 -14.01 13.86 -5.71
C LEU A 113 -13.30 15.09 -5.13
N ALA A 114 -14.00 16.22 -5.03
CA ALA A 114 -13.46 17.41 -4.38
C ALA A 114 -13.23 17.19 -2.88
N GLN A 115 -14.12 16.46 -2.20
CA GLN A 115 -14.05 16.17 -0.76
C GLN A 115 -12.92 15.21 -0.40
N ILE A 116 -12.68 14.16 -1.20
CA ILE A 116 -11.56 13.24 -0.95
C ILE A 116 -10.20 13.91 -1.21
N CYS A 117 -10.16 14.91 -2.09
CA CYS A 117 -8.97 15.72 -2.40
C CYS A 117 -8.87 17.00 -1.56
N ASP A 118 -9.60 17.11 -0.46
CA ASP A 118 -9.54 18.23 0.50
C ASP A 118 -9.00 17.77 1.87
N LYS A 119 -8.47 16.55 1.93
CA LYS A 119 -7.91 15.94 3.12
C LYS A 119 -6.48 16.43 3.37
N ASP A 120 -6.05 16.37 4.63
CA ASP A 120 -4.67 16.64 4.99
C ASP A 120 -3.73 15.56 4.44
N LEU A 121 -4.20 14.31 4.38
CA LEU A 121 -3.54 13.18 3.74
C LEU A 121 -4.59 12.31 3.04
N LEU A 122 -4.35 11.99 1.76
CA LEU A 122 -5.10 10.97 1.04
C LEU A 122 -4.25 9.70 0.88
N VAL A 123 -4.79 8.57 1.30
CA VAL A 123 -4.19 7.25 1.07
C VAL A 123 -4.98 6.48 0.02
N LEU A 124 -4.29 6.03 -1.03
CA LEU A 124 -4.78 5.07 -2.03
C LEU A 124 -4.07 3.72 -1.82
N ASP A 125 -4.73 2.82 -1.13
CA ASP A 125 -4.22 1.47 -0.86
C ASP A 125 -4.34 0.57 -2.10
N ASP A 126 -3.36 -0.32 -2.24
CA ASP A 126 -3.28 -1.38 -3.25
C ASP A 126 -3.39 -0.89 -4.70
N LEU A 127 -2.62 0.14 -5.03
CA LEU A 127 -2.54 0.69 -6.37
C LEU A 127 -2.03 -0.35 -7.38
N GLY A 128 -2.79 -0.53 -8.46
CA GLY A 128 -2.53 -1.46 -9.54
C GLY A 128 -3.38 -2.73 -9.49
N SER A 129 -4.18 -2.96 -8.43
CA SER A 129 -5.14 -4.07 -8.39
C SER A 129 -6.52 -3.71 -8.93
N GLU A 130 -6.77 -2.41 -9.18
CA GLU A 130 -8.02 -1.93 -9.74
C GLU A 130 -8.23 -2.32 -11.22
N PRO A 131 -9.49 -2.34 -11.71
CA PRO A 131 -9.77 -2.59 -13.12
C PRO A 131 -9.13 -1.54 -14.03
N GLU A 132 -8.43 -1.99 -15.07
CA GLU A 132 -7.78 -1.13 -16.09
C GLU A 132 -8.77 -0.51 -17.10
N THR A 133 -9.97 -0.16 -16.65
CA THR A 133 -10.98 0.48 -17.52
C THR A 133 -10.63 1.94 -17.81
N SER A 134 -11.07 2.46 -18.96
CA SER A 134 -10.88 3.87 -19.31
C SER A 134 -11.45 4.81 -18.25
N TYR A 135 -12.63 4.48 -17.70
CA TYR A 135 -13.28 5.29 -16.65
C TYR A 135 -12.48 5.29 -15.34
N CYS A 136 -12.07 4.12 -14.83
CA CYS A 136 -11.24 4.03 -13.63
C CYS A 136 -9.93 4.82 -13.77
N ASN A 137 -9.29 4.71 -14.94
CA ASN A 137 -8.08 5.46 -15.26
C ASN A 137 -8.31 6.98 -15.28
N GLN A 138 -9.43 7.44 -15.85
CA GLN A 138 -9.77 8.87 -15.85
C GLN A 138 -9.96 9.41 -14.43
N ILE A 139 -10.69 8.68 -13.59
CA ILE A 139 -10.91 9.06 -12.18
C ILE A 139 -9.58 9.08 -11.42
N PHE A 140 -8.74 8.07 -11.56
CA PHE A 140 -7.41 8.05 -10.95
C PHE A 140 -6.57 9.27 -11.36
N ILE A 141 -6.49 9.55 -12.66
CA ILE A 141 -5.75 10.71 -13.19
C ILE A 141 -6.31 12.01 -12.62
N GLN A 142 -7.64 12.13 -12.52
CA GLN A 142 -8.30 13.29 -11.92
C GLN A 142 -7.92 13.45 -10.44
N ILE A 143 -7.95 12.38 -9.65
CA ILE A 143 -7.58 12.40 -8.23
C ILE A 143 -6.12 12.85 -8.07
N VAL A 144 -5.20 12.22 -8.79
CA VAL A 144 -3.77 12.56 -8.73
C VAL A 144 -3.55 14.02 -9.11
N ASN A 145 -4.07 14.47 -10.25
CA ASN A 145 -3.90 15.85 -10.69
C ASN A 145 -4.52 16.85 -9.70
N THR A 146 -5.67 16.53 -9.10
CA THR A 146 -6.31 17.39 -8.10
C THR A 146 -5.46 17.50 -6.85
N CYS A 147 -4.95 16.38 -6.32
CA CYS A 147 -4.06 16.38 -5.16
C CYS A 147 -2.78 17.17 -5.44
N LEU A 148 -2.18 16.95 -6.61
CA LEU A 148 -0.97 17.68 -7.01
C LEU A 148 -1.23 19.19 -7.08
N THR A 149 -2.35 19.61 -7.67
CA THR A 149 -2.74 21.01 -7.83
C THR A 149 -3.07 21.68 -6.49
N ARG A 150 -3.73 20.94 -5.59
CA ARG A 150 -4.12 21.41 -4.25
C ARG A 150 -3.04 21.25 -3.19
N ASN A 151 -1.87 20.74 -3.57
CA ASN A 151 -0.77 20.50 -2.64
C ASN A 151 -1.10 19.49 -1.53
N VAL A 152 -2.02 18.56 -1.80
CA VAL A 152 -2.41 17.50 -0.86
C VAL A 152 -1.42 16.34 -1.00
N PRO A 153 -0.71 15.94 0.07
CA PRO A 153 0.14 14.76 0.03
C PRO A 153 -0.71 13.51 -0.19
N LEU A 154 -0.25 12.65 -1.11
CA LEU A 154 -0.92 11.41 -1.47
C LEU A 154 0.02 10.23 -1.19
N LEU A 155 -0.38 9.37 -0.27
CA LEU A 155 0.30 8.13 0.05
C LEU A 155 -0.35 6.99 -0.73
N PHE A 156 0.44 6.12 -1.35
CA PHE A 156 -0.12 4.89 -1.92
C PHE A 156 0.70 3.67 -1.55
N THR A 157 0.04 2.51 -1.55
CA THR A 157 0.72 1.22 -1.44
C THR A 157 0.60 0.48 -2.76
N SER A 158 1.60 -0.32 -3.14
CA SER A 158 1.49 -1.17 -4.34
C SER A 158 2.28 -2.47 -4.19
N ALA A 159 1.70 -3.56 -4.70
CA ALA A 159 2.39 -4.83 -4.85
C ALA A 159 3.35 -4.84 -6.06
N PHE A 160 3.17 -3.90 -6.99
CA PHE A 160 3.96 -3.79 -8.21
C PHE A 160 5.11 -2.80 -8.00
N HIS A 161 6.26 -3.09 -8.59
CA HIS A 161 7.37 -2.13 -8.62
C HIS A 161 7.04 -0.92 -9.51
N GLU A 162 7.70 0.20 -9.22
CA GLU A 162 7.59 1.47 -9.96
C GLU A 162 7.65 1.31 -11.48
N ASP A 163 8.57 0.47 -11.99
CA ASP A 163 8.73 0.22 -13.43
C ASP A 163 7.47 -0.36 -14.07
N ILE A 164 6.70 -1.16 -13.33
CA ILE A 164 5.47 -1.78 -13.85
C ILE A 164 4.37 -0.72 -13.94
N LEU A 165 4.25 0.15 -12.93
CA LEU A 165 3.23 1.20 -12.88
C LEU A 165 3.48 2.33 -13.89
N THR A 166 4.71 2.49 -14.34
CA THR A 166 5.14 3.56 -15.26
C THR A 166 5.34 3.08 -16.71
N LYS A 167 5.19 1.78 -16.99
CA LYS A 167 5.35 1.22 -18.34
C LYS A 167 4.31 1.75 -19.33
N GLU A 168 4.79 2.10 -20.52
CA GLU A 168 4.02 2.65 -21.64
C GLU A 168 2.97 1.69 -22.24
N GLY A 169 3.04 0.39 -21.92
CA GLY A 169 2.00 -0.59 -22.28
C GLY A 169 0.69 -0.42 -21.49
N SER A 170 0.74 0.27 -20.35
CA SER A 170 -0.42 0.76 -19.63
C SER A 170 -0.83 2.14 -20.19
N ASN A 171 -2.07 2.56 -19.95
CA ASN A 171 -2.57 3.88 -20.36
C ASN A 171 -1.53 5.00 -20.09
N ALA A 172 -0.93 5.57 -21.15
CA ALA A 172 0.20 6.50 -21.04
C ALA A 172 -0.09 7.72 -20.14
N LYS A 173 -1.34 8.17 -20.08
CA LYS A 173 -1.76 9.27 -19.19
C LYS A 173 -1.73 8.85 -17.72
N ARG A 174 -2.10 7.60 -17.44
CA ARG A 174 -2.01 7.01 -16.10
C ARG A 174 -0.55 6.89 -15.68
N ALA A 175 0.30 6.31 -16.54
CA ALA A 175 1.74 6.19 -16.29
C ALA A 175 2.36 7.56 -15.96
N MET A 176 2.03 8.59 -16.76
CA MET A 176 2.50 9.96 -16.49
C MET A 176 2.00 10.52 -15.15
N ALA A 177 0.75 10.26 -14.77
CA ALA A 177 0.23 10.67 -13.46
C ALA A 177 1.00 10.00 -12.31
N VAL A 178 1.26 8.69 -12.43
CA VAL A 178 2.08 7.95 -11.47
C VAL A 178 3.51 8.49 -11.41
N THR A 179 4.16 8.74 -12.55
CA THR A 179 5.50 9.35 -12.59
C THR A 179 5.55 10.71 -11.89
N ARG A 180 4.53 11.56 -12.07
CA ARG A 180 4.46 12.87 -11.39
C ARG A 180 4.30 12.72 -9.88
N LEU A 181 3.48 11.76 -9.46
CA LEU A 181 3.28 11.45 -8.05
C LEU A 181 4.56 10.91 -7.42
N LEU A 182 5.26 10.00 -8.09
CA LEU A 182 6.54 9.45 -7.64
C LEU A 182 7.63 10.51 -7.49
N LYS A 183 7.70 11.49 -8.39
CA LYS A 183 8.62 12.64 -8.26
C LYS A 183 8.37 13.48 -7.01
N ARG A 184 7.14 13.48 -6.52
CA ARG A 184 6.72 14.23 -5.34
C ARG A 184 6.79 13.40 -4.06
N ASN A 185 6.66 12.08 -4.17
CA ASN A 185 6.63 11.17 -3.06
C ASN A 185 8.04 10.71 -2.67
N ILE A 186 8.21 10.45 -1.38
CA ILE A 186 9.32 9.61 -0.92
C ILE A 186 8.95 8.16 -1.25
N SER A 187 9.84 7.39 -1.87
CA SER A 187 9.60 5.98 -2.19
C SER A 187 10.29 5.05 -1.20
N TYR A 188 9.57 4.07 -0.68
CA TYR A 188 10.10 3.04 0.22
C TYR A 188 9.61 1.65 -0.20
N THR A 189 10.53 0.68 -0.28
CA THR A 189 10.18 -0.72 -0.57
C THR A 189 10.28 -1.56 0.70
N VAL A 190 9.15 -2.13 1.11
CA VAL A 190 9.04 -3.05 2.23
C VAL A 190 9.53 -4.43 1.80
N LEU A 191 10.62 -4.87 2.43
CA LEU A 191 11.11 -6.23 2.30
C LEU A 191 10.29 -7.17 3.18
N MET A 192 9.80 -8.28 2.63
CA MET A 192 9.11 -9.30 3.44
C MET A 192 10.09 -10.01 4.37
N PRO A 193 9.82 -10.08 5.68
CA PRO A 193 10.58 -10.94 6.59
C PRO A 193 10.46 -12.41 6.14
N GLY A 194 11.58 -13.14 6.13
CA GLY A 194 11.62 -14.53 5.69
C GLY A 194 10.64 -15.45 6.45
N GLU A 195 10.44 -15.17 7.75
CA GLU A 195 9.51 -15.92 8.60
C GLU A 195 8.05 -15.83 8.12
N ARG A 196 7.56 -14.63 7.76
CA ARG A 196 6.20 -14.46 7.20
C ARG A 196 6.02 -15.20 5.87
N ARG A 197 7.06 -15.19 5.03
CA ARG A 197 7.03 -15.91 3.74
C ARG A 197 6.88 -17.41 3.95
N ASN A 198 7.59 -17.96 4.94
CA ASN A 198 7.54 -19.38 5.27
C ASN A 198 6.21 -19.78 5.91
N THR A 199 5.65 -18.97 6.81
CA THR A 199 4.35 -19.26 7.43
C THR A 199 3.20 -19.22 6.43
N ASN A 200 3.18 -18.24 5.52
CA ASN A 200 2.17 -18.16 4.46
C ASN A 200 2.24 -19.37 3.52
N LEU A 201 3.46 -19.81 3.18
CA LEU A 201 3.66 -21.00 2.36
C LEU A 201 3.18 -22.27 3.08
N GLU A 202 3.46 -22.40 4.37
CA GLU A 202 3.03 -23.53 5.19
C GLU A 202 1.50 -23.56 5.37
N GLN A 203 0.87 -22.42 5.63
CA GLN A 203 -0.59 -22.30 5.69
C GLN A 203 -1.23 -22.66 4.35
N LYS A 204 -0.66 -22.20 3.23
CA LYS A 204 -1.12 -22.57 1.89
C LYS A 204 -0.98 -24.08 1.65
N ARG A 205 0.16 -24.70 2.00
CA ARG A 205 0.37 -26.15 1.87
C ARG A 205 -0.63 -26.95 2.71
N LYS A 206 -0.89 -26.52 3.95
CA LYS A 206 -1.90 -27.14 4.82
C LYS A 206 -3.31 -27.03 4.25
N ALA A 207 -3.70 -25.84 3.78
CA ALA A 207 -5.00 -25.63 3.15
C ALA A 207 -5.15 -26.47 1.86
N GLU A 208 -4.12 -26.52 1.02
CA GLU A 208 -4.11 -27.36 -0.18
C GLU A 208 -4.19 -28.85 0.15
N ALA A 209 -3.51 -29.31 1.20
CA ALA A 209 -3.59 -30.69 1.67
C ALA A 209 -4.99 -31.03 2.20
N MET A 210 -5.66 -30.10 2.88
CA MET A 210 -7.05 -30.29 3.35
C MET A 210 -8.05 -30.37 2.19
N VAL A 211 -7.86 -29.58 1.14
CA VAL A 211 -8.74 -29.58 -0.05
C VAL A 211 -8.49 -30.80 -0.95
N LYS A 212 -7.22 -31.17 -1.16
CA LYS A 212 -6.83 -32.32 -2.00
C LYS A 212 -6.95 -33.66 -1.28
N GLY A 213 -7.01 -33.66 0.06
CA GLY A 213 -7.13 -34.85 0.89
C GLY A 213 -8.55 -35.43 1.00
N GLY A 214 -9.53 -34.88 0.27
CA GLY A 214 -10.95 -35.26 0.34
C GLY A 214 -11.43 -36.30 -0.68
N SER A 215 -10.56 -36.90 -1.50
CA SER A 215 -10.97 -37.86 -2.54
C SER A 215 -10.20 -39.19 -2.44
N ALA A 216 -10.29 -39.86 -1.29
CA ALA A 216 -10.01 -41.29 -1.20
C ALA A 216 -11.34 -42.05 -1.28
N GLY A 217 -11.75 -42.48 -2.48
CA GLY A 217 -12.93 -43.34 -2.60
C GLY A 217 -13.55 -43.50 -3.98
N ARG A 218 -12.82 -44.05 -4.97
CA ARG A 218 -13.26 -45.16 -5.83
C ARG A 218 -12.16 -45.53 -6.81
N GLN A 219 -11.51 -46.66 -6.56
CA GLN A 219 -10.90 -47.44 -7.63
C GLN A 219 -12.04 -47.98 -8.49
N GLU A 220 -12.17 -47.48 -9.71
CA GLU A 220 -12.71 -48.29 -10.80
C GLU A 220 -11.54 -48.70 -11.67
N THR A 221 -11.22 -49.99 -11.59
CA THR A 221 -10.41 -50.70 -12.55
C THR A 221 -11.12 -50.67 -13.91
N MET A 222 -10.53 -50.04 -14.92
CA MET A 222 -10.70 -50.48 -16.29
C MET A 222 -9.38 -50.46 -17.03
N GLU A 223 -9.07 -51.62 -17.57
CA GLU A 223 -7.90 -51.97 -18.36
C GLU A 223 -7.87 -51.23 -19.70
N GLY A 224 -6.65 -50.94 -20.17
CA GLY A 224 -6.30 -51.03 -21.58
C GLY A 224 -6.54 -49.80 -22.45
N PHE A 225 -5.49 -49.00 -22.67
CA PHE A 225 -5.04 -48.69 -24.03
C PHE A 225 -3.59 -48.17 -24.01
N GLU A 226 -2.70 -48.92 -24.66
CA GLU A 226 -1.33 -48.54 -24.99
C GLU A 226 -1.32 -47.41 -26.02
N GLY A 227 -0.35 -46.48 -25.95
CA GLY A 227 -0.14 -45.53 -27.04
C GLY A 227 0.78 -44.34 -26.80
N SER A 228 2.08 -44.59 -26.89
CA SER A 228 3.16 -43.67 -27.32
C SER A 228 3.74 -42.62 -26.35
N GLU A 229 5.01 -42.85 -26.06
CA GLU A 229 6.02 -41.93 -25.54
C GLU A 229 6.36 -40.82 -26.55
N ALA A 230 6.63 -39.61 -26.05
CA ALA A 230 7.62 -38.72 -26.64
C ALA A 230 8.15 -37.69 -25.62
N ALA A 231 9.39 -37.94 -25.19
CA ALA A 231 10.51 -37.01 -25.02
C ALA A 231 10.43 -35.83 -24.02
N CYS A 232 11.25 -36.03 -22.97
CA CYS A 232 12.01 -35.07 -22.17
C CYS A 232 12.33 -33.69 -22.78
N GLY A 233 12.30 -32.69 -21.90
CA GLY A 233 12.93 -31.39 -22.09
C GLY A 233 13.08 -30.66 -20.76
N GLU A 234 14.00 -31.12 -19.91
CA GLU A 234 14.51 -30.35 -18.77
C GLU A 234 15.29 -29.14 -19.29
N THR A 235 14.94 -27.93 -18.84
CA THR A 235 15.85 -26.78 -18.92
C THR A 235 15.96 -26.09 -17.57
N ALA A 236 17.22 -25.96 -17.16
CA ALA A 236 17.69 -25.52 -15.87
C ALA A 236 17.28 -24.08 -15.52
N VAL A 237 16.92 -23.90 -14.25
CA VAL A 237 16.78 -22.60 -13.60
C VAL A 237 18.19 -22.14 -13.21
N THR A 238 18.75 -21.19 -13.94
CA THR A 238 20.00 -20.55 -13.55
C THR A 238 19.72 -19.55 -12.44
N GLU A 239 20.17 -19.88 -11.23
CA GLU A 239 20.25 -18.97 -10.09
C GLU A 239 21.09 -17.74 -10.44
N CYS A 240 20.49 -16.55 -10.37
CA CYS A 240 21.21 -15.29 -10.29
C CYS A 240 20.93 -14.66 -8.92
N LEU A 241 21.83 -14.92 -7.97
CA LEU A 241 21.97 -14.13 -6.75
C LEU A 241 22.56 -12.76 -7.10
N PRO A 242 21.94 -11.62 -6.72
CA PRO A 242 22.66 -10.37 -6.60
C PRO A 242 23.30 -10.25 -5.22
N GLN A 243 24.55 -9.83 -5.28
CA GLN A 243 25.52 -9.75 -4.21
C GLN A 243 25.19 -8.67 -3.16
N THR A 244 25.63 -8.96 -1.93
CA THR A 244 26.06 -8.04 -0.86
C THR A 244 25.55 -6.60 -0.86
N VAL A 245 24.75 -6.32 0.19
CA VAL A 245 24.37 -5.01 0.72
C VAL A 245 25.59 -4.10 0.91
N GLN A 246 25.59 -2.92 0.29
CA GLN A 246 26.46 -1.81 0.72
C GLN A 246 25.73 -0.90 1.72
N PRO A 247 26.42 -0.44 2.79
CA PRO A 247 25.85 0.46 3.78
C PRO A 247 25.87 1.91 3.28
N SER A 248 24.79 2.39 2.68
CA SER A 248 24.65 3.82 2.33
C SER A 248 23.23 4.38 2.30
N LEU A 249 22.21 3.60 2.67
CA LEU A 249 20.79 4.01 2.64
C LEU A 249 20.46 5.27 3.46
N LEU A 250 21.14 5.48 4.59
CA LEU A 250 20.98 6.69 5.40
C LEU A 250 21.54 7.95 4.71
N GLN A 251 22.59 7.79 3.91
CA GLN A 251 23.24 8.88 3.19
C GLN A 251 22.43 9.24 1.93
N THR A 252 21.83 8.24 1.27
CA THR A 252 20.92 8.45 0.14
C THR A 252 19.63 9.14 0.56
N LEU A 253 19.06 8.78 1.73
CA LEU A 253 17.85 9.43 2.26
C LEU A 253 18.08 10.89 2.69
N GLN A 254 19.29 11.25 3.15
CA GLN A 254 19.64 12.63 3.46
C GLN A 254 19.80 13.50 2.21
N GLN A 255 20.27 12.92 1.10
CA GLN A 255 20.52 13.65 -0.15
C GLN A 255 19.26 13.85 -1.01
N SER A 256 18.20 13.07 -0.78
CA SER A 256 16.91 13.20 -1.49
C SER A 256 15.95 14.23 -0.88
N LEU A 257 16.29 14.84 0.26
CA LEU A 257 15.46 15.86 0.91
C LEU A 257 15.77 17.27 0.38
N PRO A 258 14.76 18.17 0.29
CA PRO A 258 14.98 19.58 -0.04
C PRO A 258 16.02 20.24 0.89
N GLN A 259 16.85 21.15 0.34
CA GLN A 259 17.96 21.78 1.09
C GLN A 259 17.50 22.49 2.38
N THR A 260 16.25 22.93 2.44
CA THR A 260 15.60 23.53 3.61
C THR A 260 15.46 22.57 4.80
N VAL A 261 15.29 21.28 4.54
CA VAL A 261 15.15 20.22 5.57
C VAL A 261 16.51 19.73 6.05
N GLN A 262 17.52 19.70 5.17
CA GLN A 262 18.89 19.27 5.50
C GLN A 262 19.57 20.13 6.57
N GLN A 263 19.20 21.42 6.68
CA GLN A 263 19.80 22.35 7.64
C GLN A 263 19.20 22.30 9.05
N ARG A 264 18.16 21.50 9.29
CA ARG A 264 17.43 21.46 10.58
C ARG A 264 17.58 20.15 11.37
N LEU A 265 18.27 19.16 10.83
CA LEU A 265 18.54 17.90 11.53
C LEU A 265 19.76 18.05 12.46
N PRO A 266 19.64 17.76 13.76
CA PRO A 266 20.78 17.83 14.67
C PRO A 266 21.80 16.76 14.32
N LEU A 267 23.04 17.19 14.07
CA LEU A 267 24.20 16.32 13.87
C LEU A 267 24.53 15.59 15.17
N LYS A 268 24.29 14.27 15.22
CA LYS A 268 25.08 13.31 16.00
C LYS A 268 25.18 11.99 15.25
#